data_AF-A0A3S8ZP52-F1
#
_entry.id   AF-A0A3S8ZP52-F1
#
_cell.length_a   1.000
_cell.length_b   1.000
_cell.length_c   1.000
_cell.angle_alpha   90.00
_cell.angle_beta   90.00
_cell.angle_gamma   90.00
#
_symmetry.space_group_name_H-M   'P 1'
#
loop_
_entity.id
_entity.type
_entity.pdbx_description
1 polymer ?
#
loop_
_entity_poly.entity_id
_entity_poly.type
_entity_poly.pdbx_seq_one_letter_code
_entity_poly.pdbx_strand_id
1 'polypeptide(L)' 'MLQLPELIEQEEITLQAGDTIHLQQHGEVKNTNVSFPLYSISMGSQEPDPPYLFFLGVYMA' A
#
# COMPACT_ATOMS: atom_id res chain seq x y z
N MET A 1 -1.13 -21.06 -2.90
CA MET A 1 -1.14 -19.59 -2.86
C MET A 1 -1.42 -19.19 -1.42
N LEU A 2 -0.45 -18.57 -0.73
CA LEU A 2 -0.72 -17.89 0.52
C LEU A 2 -1.51 -16.62 0.15
N GLN A 3 -2.83 -16.71 0.20
CA GLN A 3 -3.69 -15.53 0.20
C GLN A 3 -3.65 -15.00 1.62
N LEU A 4 -2.98 -13.87 1.83
CA LEU A 4 -3.05 -13.13 3.10
C LEU A 4 -4.37 -12.37 3.07
N PRO A 5 -5.43 -12.82 3.76
CA PRO A 5 -6.75 -12.21 3.66
C PRO A 5 -6.72 -10.72 4.06
N GLU A 6 -5.84 -10.36 4.99
CA GLU A 6 -5.64 -8.99 5.46
C GLU A 6 -5.14 -8.06 4.34
N LEU A 7 -4.32 -8.58 3.41
CA LEU A 7 -3.86 -7.80 2.25
C LEU A 7 -4.96 -7.63 1.21
N ILE A 8 -5.84 -8.62 1.06
CA ILE A 8 -7.00 -8.54 0.15
C ILE A 8 -7.98 -7.47 0.64
N GLU A 9 -8.31 -7.48 1.94
CA GLU A 9 -9.17 -6.46 2.54
C GLU A 9 -8.57 -5.04 2.40
N GLN A 10 -7.25 -4.91 2.58
CA GLN A 10 -6.57 -3.63 2.42
C GLN A 10 -6.61 -3.12 0.97
N GLU A 11 -6.49 -4.01 -0.02
CA GLU A 11 -6.62 -3.66 -1.43
C GLU A 11 -8.05 -3.19 -1.77
N GLU A 12 -9.08 -3.85 -1.23
CA GLU A 12 -10.48 -3.43 -1.39
C GLU A 12 -10.74 -2.05 -0.77
N ILE A 13 -10.25 -1.80 0.45
CA ILE A 13 -10.37 -0.49 1.11
C ILE A 13 -9.67 0.61 0.29
N THR A 14 -8.51 0.29 -0.27
CA THR A 14 -7.75 1.20 -1.14
C THR A 14 -8.56 1.54 -2.39
N LEU A 15 -9.18 0.55 -3.04
CA LEU A 15 -10.02 0.78 -4.22
C LEU A 15 -11.28 1.60 -3.88
N GLN A 16 -11.90 1.37 -2.72
CA GLN A 16 -13.10 2.09 -2.27
C GLN A 16 -12.83 3.56 -1.92
N ALA A 17 -11.62 3.89 -1.46
CA ALA A 17 -11.26 5.25 -1.09
C ALA A 17 -11.20 6.21 -2.30
N GLY A 18 -11.05 5.68 -3.53
CA GLY A 18 -11.11 6.44 -4.78
C GLY A 18 -10.15 7.64 -4.80
N ASP A 19 -10.65 8.79 -5.27
CA ASP A 19 -9.86 10.03 -5.42
C ASP A 19 -9.44 10.68 -4.08
N THR A 20 -9.94 10.15 -2.95
CA THR A 20 -9.57 10.63 -1.62
C THR A 20 -8.14 10.25 -1.26
N ILE A 21 -7.58 9.23 -1.93
CA ILE A 21 -6.22 8.76 -1.73
C ILE A 21 -5.45 8.75 -3.05
N HIS A 22 -4.15 8.99 -2.97
CA HIS A 22 -3.25 8.82 -4.10
C HIS A 22 -2.44 7.55 -3.87
N LEU A 23 -2.67 6.57 -4.75
CA LEU A 23 -1.95 5.30 -4.77
C LEU A 23 -0.81 5.40 -5.79
N GLN A 24 0.40 5.06 -5.36
CA GLN A 24 1.56 4.97 -6.25
C GLN A 24 2.23 3.60 -6.10
N GLN A 25 2.38 2.88 -7.21
CA GLN A 25 3.17 1.66 -7.26
C GLN A 25 4.65 1.99 -7.52
N HIS A 26 5.53 1.50 -6.66
CA HIS A 26 6.98 1.71 -6.77
C HIS A 26 7.70 0.53 -7.43
N GLY A 27 7.10 -0.65 -7.40
CA GLY A 27 7.67 -1.86 -8.00
C GLY A 27 7.03 -3.13 -7.47
N GLU A 28 7.82 -4.20 -7.46
CA GLU A 28 7.42 -5.52 -6.98
C GLU A 28 8.48 -6.10 -6.04
N VAL A 29 8.04 -6.65 -4.93
CA VAL A 29 8.86 -7.47 -4.02
C VAL A 29 8.68 -8.93 -4.42
N LYS A 30 9.78 -9.57 -4.84
CA LYS A 30 9.80 -10.98 -5.24
C LYS A 30 10.36 -11.82 -4.10
N ASN A 31 9.60 -12.83 -3.68
CA ASN A 31 10.09 -13.88 -2.79
C ASN A 31 9.80 -15.25 -3.41
N THR A 32 10.87 -15.93 -3.81
CA THR A 32 10.93 -17.32 -4.33
C THR A 32 9.91 -17.64 -5.42
N ASN A 33 8.63 -17.83 -5.07
CA ASN A 33 7.53 -18.17 -5.98
C ASN A 33 6.36 -17.19 -5.93
N VAL A 34 6.50 -16.03 -5.27
CA VAL A 34 5.45 -15.03 -5.12
C VAL A 34 6.01 -13.64 -5.41
N SER A 35 5.23 -12.83 -6.12
CA SER A 35 5.50 -11.41 -6.34
C SER A 35 4.38 -10.61 -5.69
N PHE A 36 4.76 -9.60 -4.91
CA PHE A 36 3.82 -8.67 -4.29
C PHE A 36 4.13 -7.27 -4.79
N PRO A 37 3.14 -6.52 -5.30
CA PRO A 37 3.36 -5.13 -5.66
C PRO A 37 3.64 -4.28 -4.41
N LEU A 38 4.57 -3.35 -4.54
CA LEU A 38 4.90 -2.37 -3.49
C LEU A 38 4.20 -1.06 -3.79
N TYR A 39 3.29 -0.65 -2.90
CA TYR A 39 2.53 0.58 -3.02
C TYR A 39 2.82 1.55 -1.88
N SER A 40 2.69 2.84 -2.16
CA SER A 40 2.46 3.87 -1.15
C SER A 40 1.08 4.46 -1.32
N ILE A 41 0.39 4.70 -0.22
CA ILE A 41 -0.88 5.41 -0.17
C ILE A 41 -0.64 6.75 0.53
N SER A 42 -1.09 7.84 -0.08
CA SER A 42 -1.08 9.17 0.53
C SER A 42 -2.47 9.78 0.51
N MET A 43 -2.77 10.61 1.50
CA MET A 43 -4.06 11.28 1.67
C MET A 43 -3.80 12.69 2.21
N GLY A 44 -4.57 13.68 1.74
CA GLY A 44 -4.44 15.07 2.19
C GLY A 44 -3.62 15.96 1.24
N SER A 45 -3.07 17.05 1.77
CA SER A 45 -2.38 18.09 0.99
C SER A 45 -1.13 17.55 0.27
N GLN A 46 -0.98 17.90 -1.01
CA GLN A 46 0.22 17.62 -1.83
C GLN A 46 1.22 18.80 -1.79
N GLU A 47 1.05 19.73 -0.85
CA GLU A 47 2.00 20.82 -0.66
C GLU A 47 3.38 20.28 -0.30
N PRO A 48 4.46 21.01 -0.64
CA PRO A 48 5.79 20.70 -0.13
C PRO A 48 5.83 21.09 1.35
N ASP A 49 6.04 20.13 2.26
CA ASP A 49 6.13 20.27 3.75
C ASP A 49 4.83 20.29 4.63
N PRO A 50 3.77 19.51 4.37
CA PRO A 50 2.81 19.17 5.41
C PRO A 50 3.42 18.19 6.43
N PRO A 51 2.93 18.13 7.68
CA PRO A 51 3.27 17.05 8.59
C PRO A 51 2.80 15.71 8.03
N TYR A 52 3.71 14.74 7.90
CA TYR A 52 3.40 13.41 7.39
C TYR A 52 3.30 12.38 8.52
N LEU A 53 2.33 11.46 8.40
CA LEU A 53 2.21 10.27 9.24
C LEU A 53 2.50 9.05 8.36
N PHE A 54 3.47 8.23 8.78
CA PHE A 54 3.94 7.10 7.98
C PHE A 54 3.71 5.77 8.71
N PHE A 55 3.08 4.82 8.03
CA PHE A 55 2.85 3.47 8.53
C PHE A 55 3.57 2.46 7.63
N LEU A 56 4.34 1.57 8.24
CA LEU A 56 5.06 0.49 7.57
C LEU A 56 4.50 -0.86 8.05
N GLY A 57 3.84 -1.57 7.16
CA GLY A 57 3.48 -2.98 7.38
C GLY A 57 4.65 -3.88 7.06
N VAL A 58 5.52 -4.15 8.03
CA VAL A 58 6.59 -5.15 7.89
C VAL A 58 6.10 -6.48 8.46
N TYR A 59 5.84 -7.46 7.59
CA TYR A 59 5.62 -8.84 8.02
C TYR A 59 6.94 -9.61 7.92
N MET A 60 7.55 -9.91 9.06
CA MET A 60 8.69 -10.82 9.16
C MET A 60 8.13 -12.21 9.45
N ALA A 61 8.26 -13.11 8.48
CA ALA A 61 7.90 -14.53 8.63
C ALA A 61 8.91 -15.28 9.51
#